data_AF-A0A955F2W0-F1
#
_entry.id   AF-A0A955F2W0-F1
#
_cell.length_a   1.000
_cell.length_b   1.000
_cell.length_c   1.000
_cell.angle_alpha   90.00
_cell.angle_beta   90.00
_cell.angle_gamma   90.00
#
_symmetry.space_group_name_H-M   'P 1'
#
loop_
_entity.id
_entity.type
_entity.pdbx_description
1 polymer ?
#
loop_
_entity_poly.entity_id
_entity_poly.type
_entity_poly.pdbx_seq_one_letter_code
_entity_poly.pdbx_strand_id
1 'polypeptide(L)'
;MTTYVIPVQPVYRDAPTQLRHGAIGVAFNGVQFDPPAPLHAILAAHTIAPLDDSGGHLNPFEGYHYHAATGHTKELVQADGNAPMIGYAMDGFAIHAHLDEQGREPEGLNECGGHADPVRGYHYHAGKPGSNQVFKAFRGIPGTVRVEGDLPDAPGPPGHHRPGPPGGRRDGRPPR
;
A
#
# COMPACT_ATOMS: atom_id res chain seq x y z
N MET A 1 1.71 -7.68 -17.70
CA MET A 1 0.30 -7.74 -17.29
C MET A 1 0.24 -7.93 -15.79
N THR A 2 -0.56 -7.13 -15.08
CA THR A 2 -0.78 -7.31 -13.63
C THR A 2 -2.15 -7.92 -13.39
N THR A 3 -2.21 -8.99 -12.60
CA THR A 3 -3.43 -9.70 -12.22
C THR A 3 -3.63 -9.60 -10.72
N TYR A 4 -4.80 -9.12 -10.32
CA TYR A 4 -5.24 -9.04 -8.92
C TYR A 4 -6.26 -10.15 -8.66
N VAL A 5 -6.03 -10.92 -7.61
CA VAL A 5 -6.99 -11.89 -7.08
C VAL A 5 -7.47 -11.36 -5.75
N ILE A 6 -8.74 -10.95 -5.68
CA ILE A 6 -9.37 -10.35 -4.51
C ILE A 6 -10.52 -11.27 -4.05
N PRO A 7 -10.60 -11.64 -2.77
CA PRO A 7 -11.73 -12.43 -2.26
C PRO A 7 -13.05 -11.69 -2.40
N VAL A 8 -14.04 -12.30 -3.05
CA VAL A 8 -15.40 -11.74 -3.13
C VAL A 8 -16.19 -11.91 -1.83
N GLN A 9 -15.70 -12.77 -0.93
CA GLN A 9 -16.20 -12.95 0.43
C GLN A 9 -15.01 -12.80 1.39
N PRO A 10 -14.82 -11.61 1.98
CA PRO A 10 -13.72 -11.36 2.90
C PRO A 10 -13.75 -12.32 4.10
N VAL A 11 -12.59 -12.84 4.48
CA VAL A 11 -12.43 -13.70 5.65
C VAL A 11 -11.68 -12.91 6.72
N TYR A 12 -12.34 -12.64 7.85
CA TYR A 12 -11.73 -11.91 8.96
C TYR A 12 -10.54 -12.65 9.56
N ARG A 13 -9.58 -11.89 10.08
CA ARG A 13 -8.49 -12.39 10.93
C ARG A 13 -8.71 -12.00 12.39
N ASP A 14 -8.17 -12.74 13.34
CA ASP A 14 -8.26 -12.33 14.75
C ASP A 14 -7.43 -11.08 15.05
N ALA A 15 -6.35 -10.87 14.30
CA ALA A 15 -5.46 -9.72 14.42
C ALA A 15 -5.26 -9.00 13.07
N PRO A 16 -5.08 -7.66 13.07
CA PRO A 16 -4.73 -6.90 11.88
C PRO A 16 -3.46 -7.42 11.20
N THR A 17 -3.46 -7.48 9.88
CA THR A 17 -2.27 -7.78 9.08
C THR A 17 -1.66 -6.47 8.59
N GLN A 18 -0.42 -6.22 8.99
CA GLN A 18 0.32 -5.03 8.56
C GLN A 18 0.43 -4.98 7.04
N LEU A 19 0.26 -3.78 6.49
CA LEU A 19 0.52 -3.52 5.08
C LEU A 19 2.03 -3.68 4.84
N ARG A 20 2.38 -4.55 3.90
CA ARG A 20 3.76 -4.78 3.46
C ARG A 20 3.88 -4.32 2.02
N HIS A 21 4.92 -4.78 1.33
CA HIS A 21 5.15 -4.49 -0.08
C HIS A 21 4.02 -4.98 -0.99
N GLY A 22 3.83 -4.26 -2.09
CA GLY A 22 2.83 -4.55 -3.11
C GLY A 22 1.49 -3.84 -2.85
N ALA A 23 0.63 -3.86 -3.87
CA ALA A 23 -0.67 -3.20 -3.85
C ALA A 23 -1.50 -3.63 -2.63
N ILE A 24 -2.09 -2.65 -1.96
CA ILE A 24 -3.01 -2.85 -0.83
C ILE A 24 -4.48 -2.82 -1.25
N GLY A 25 -4.75 -2.33 -2.45
CA GLY A 25 -6.07 -2.32 -3.05
C GLY A 25 -6.02 -1.84 -4.50
N VAL A 26 -7.18 -1.84 -5.14
CA VAL A 26 -7.36 -1.37 -6.52
C VAL A 26 -8.54 -0.41 -6.57
N ALA A 27 -8.30 0.79 -7.07
CA ALA A 27 -9.33 1.78 -7.33
C ALA A 27 -10.21 1.38 -8.52
N PHE A 28 -11.44 1.86 -8.58
CA PHE A 28 -12.36 1.51 -9.67
C PHE A 28 -11.95 2.02 -11.06
N ASN A 29 -10.99 2.94 -11.13
CA ASN A 29 -10.36 3.35 -12.39
C ASN A 29 -9.17 2.45 -12.79
N GLY A 30 -8.90 1.38 -12.03
CA GLY A 30 -7.87 0.37 -12.33
C GLY A 30 -6.48 0.66 -11.74
N VAL A 31 -6.29 1.80 -11.09
CA VAL A 31 -5.01 2.17 -10.46
C VAL A 31 -4.89 1.50 -9.09
N GLN A 32 -3.71 0.96 -8.77
CA GLN A 32 -3.48 0.35 -7.46
C GLN A 32 -3.28 1.41 -6.37
N PHE A 33 -3.73 1.09 -5.16
CA PHE A 33 -3.32 1.78 -3.95
C PHE A 33 -2.11 1.06 -3.36
N ASP A 34 -1.11 1.81 -2.95
CA ASP A 34 0.12 1.30 -2.36
C ASP A 34 0.21 1.57 -0.86
N PRO A 35 1.02 0.78 -0.13
CA PRO A 35 1.22 0.97 1.30
C PRO A 35 1.92 2.30 1.60
N PRO A 36 1.91 2.74 2.86
CA PRO A 36 2.67 3.91 3.30
C PRO A 36 4.10 3.95 2.77
N ALA A 37 4.49 5.08 2.19
CA ALA A 37 5.86 5.26 1.72
C ALA A 37 6.85 5.19 2.89
N PRO A 38 8.02 4.54 2.72
CA PRO A 38 9.02 4.42 3.78
C PRO A 38 9.79 5.73 3.95
N LEU A 39 9.17 6.71 4.62
CA LEU A 39 9.68 8.09 4.74
C LEU A 39 11.13 8.15 5.21
N HIS A 40 11.53 7.31 6.17
CA HIS A 40 12.91 7.30 6.66
C HIS A 40 13.94 7.04 5.55
N ALA A 41 13.65 6.09 4.65
CA ALA A 41 14.54 5.72 3.55
C ALA A 41 14.55 6.80 2.47
N ILE A 42 13.37 7.33 2.15
CA ILE A 42 13.18 8.42 1.18
C ILE A 42 13.95 9.67 1.61
N LEU A 43 13.84 10.06 2.88
CA LEU A 43 14.52 11.22 3.43
C LEU A 43 16.04 11.00 3.50
N ALA A 44 16.50 9.82 3.93
CA ALA A 44 17.92 9.49 3.98
C ALA A 44 18.58 9.50 2.59
N ALA A 45 17.88 9.02 1.57
CA ALA A 45 18.36 8.96 0.19
C ALA A 45 18.12 10.25 -0.61
N HIS A 46 17.37 11.22 -0.07
CA HIS A 46 16.94 12.44 -0.77
C HIS A 46 16.14 12.14 -2.05
N THR A 47 15.29 11.11 -2.02
CA THR A 47 14.51 10.61 -3.16
C THR A 47 13.01 10.90 -3.02
N ILE A 48 12.63 12.10 -2.55
CA ILE A 48 11.22 12.48 -2.38
C ILE A 48 10.54 12.47 -3.75
N ALA A 49 9.59 11.55 -3.95
CA ALA A 49 8.81 11.49 -5.17
C ALA A 49 7.70 12.55 -5.13
N PRO A 50 7.53 13.37 -6.19
CA PRO A 50 6.40 14.26 -6.30
C PRO A 50 5.12 13.44 -6.54
N LEU A 51 4.09 13.71 -5.73
CA LEU A 51 2.72 13.27 -6.02
C LEU A 51 2.07 14.28 -6.97
N ASP A 52 1.24 13.79 -7.88
CA ASP A 52 0.34 14.64 -8.65
C ASP A 52 -0.92 15.01 -7.83
N ASP A 53 -1.79 15.83 -8.43
CA ASP A 53 -3.04 16.27 -7.79
C ASP A 53 -4.01 15.11 -7.50
N SER A 54 -3.81 13.95 -8.14
CA SER A 54 -4.61 12.74 -7.89
C SER A 54 -4.09 11.92 -6.72
N GLY A 55 -3.00 12.35 -6.07
CA GLY A 55 -2.41 11.65 -4.92
C GLY A 55 -1.56 10.45 -5.31
N GLY A 56 -1.14 10.36 -6.58
CA GLY A 56 -0.32 9.27 -7.09
C GLY A 56 0.98 9.73 -7.73
N HIS A 57 1.82 8.77 -8.09
CA HIS A 57 3.03 9.01 -8.88
C HIS A 57 3.39 7.81 -9.74
N LEU A 58 4.30 8.00 -10.69
CA LEU A 58 4.90 6.93 -11.50
C LEU A 58 6.11 6.32 -10.78
N ASN A 59 6.25 5.00 -10.87
CA ASN A 59 7.46 4.25 -10.57
C ASN A 59 7.87 3.44 -11.81
N PRO A 60 9.16 3.40 -12.21
CA PRO A 60 9.60 2.64 -13.38
C PRO A 60 9.28 1.14 -13.35
N PHE A 61 9.20 0.54 -12.16
CA PHE A 61 8.96 -0.89 -11.97
C PHE A 61 7.49 -1.22 -11.68
N GLU A 62 6.78 -0.34 -10.95
CA GLU A 62 5.40 -0.60 -10.50
C GLU A 62 4.35 0.14 -11.35
N GLY A 63 4.76 1.11 -12.17
CA GLY A 63 3.86 1.96 -12.92
C GLY A 63 3.25 3.08 -12.07
N TYR A 64 2.11 3.61 -12.51
CA TYR A 64 1.38 4.66 -11.78
C TYR A 64 0.56 4.05 -10.64
N HIS A 65 0.68 4.60 -9.44
CA HIS A 65 -0.05 4.13 -8.26
C HIS A 65 -0.39 5.28 -7.30
N TYR A 66 -1.42 5.07 -6.48
CA TYR A 66 -1.90 6.03 -5.49
C TYR A 66 -1.31 5.79 -4.11
N HIS A 67 -0.88 6.87 -3.47
CA HIS A 67 -0.56 6.93 -2.02
C HIS A 67 -1.64 7.67 -1.22
N ALA A 68 -2.52 8.41 -1.91
CA ALA A 68 -3.65 9.11 -1.33
C ALA A 68 -4.84 9.11 -2.29
N ALA A 69 -6.05 9.15 -1.75
CA ALA A 69 -7.27 9.40 -2.52
C ALA A 69 -7.67 10.88 -2.38
N THR A 70 -7.64 11.64 -3.48
CA THR A 70 -7.89 13.10 -3.50
C THR A 70 -9.16 13.49 -4.24
N GLY A 71 -10.05 12.54 -4.54
CA GLY A 71 -11.29 12.75 -5.30
C GLY A 71 -11.15 12.56 -6.82
N HIS A 72 -9.98 12.13 -7.31
CA HIS A 72 -9.77 11.80 -8.74
C HIS A 72 -9.93 10.29 -9.05
N THR A 73 -10.24 9.47 -8.05
CA THR A 73 -10.62 8.07 -8.25
C THR A 73 -12.02 7.98 -8.86
N LYS A 74 -12.35 6.85 -9.51
CA LYS A 74 -13.74 6.60 -9.88
C LYS A 74 -14.56 6.32 -8.60
N GLU A 75 -15.57 7.14 -8.36
CA GLU A 75 -16.45 7.06 -7.19
C GLU A 75 -17.78 6.36 -7.51
N LEU A 76 -18.24 5.55 -6.55
CA LEU A 76 -19.60 5.01 -6.49
C LEU A 76 -20.32 5.62 -5.29
N VAL A 77 -21.17 6.60 -5.58
CA VAL A 77 -22.01 7.31 -4.62
C VAL A 77 -22.88 6.32 -3.81
N GLN A 78 -23.02 6.60 -2.53
CA GLN A 78 -23.82 5.80 -1.60
C GLN A 78 -25.18 6.48 -1.37
N ALA A 79 -26.27 5.73 -1.51
CA ALA A 79 -27.63 6.29 -1.45
C ALA A 79 -28.04 6.84 -0.07
N ASP A 80 -27.34 6.46 0.99
CA ASP A 80 -27.57 6.87 2.37
C ASP A 80 -26.66 8.05 2.80
N GLY A 81 -25.86 8.60 1.89
CA GLY A 81 -24.95 9.70 2.15
C GLY A 81 -23.63 9.31 2.84
N ASN A 82 -23.30 8.00 2.95
CA ASN A 82 -21.94 7.62 3.35
C ASN A 82 -20.92 8.04 2.27
N ALA A 83 -19.64 8.12 2.65
CA ALA A 83 -18.56 8.39 1.72
C ALA A 83 -18.62 7.46 0.50
N PRO A 84 -18.34 7.96 -0.71
CA PRO A 84 -18.40 7.14 -1.91
C PRO A 84 -17.40 5.98 -1.83
N MET A 85 -17.77 4.83 -2.39
CA MET A 85 -16.85 3.71 -2.55
C MET A 85 -15.90 4.01 -3.71
N ILE A 86 -14.61 3.78 -3.52
CA ILE A 86 -13.55 4.14 -4.49
C ILE A 86 -12.76 2.93 -5.01
N GLY A 87 -12.90 1.77 -4.36
CA GLY A 87 -12.21 0.55 -4.76
C GLY A 87 -12.36 -0.59 -3.76
N TYR A 88 -11.56 -1.63 -3.95
CA TYR A 88 -11.47 -2.78 -3.05
C TYR A 88 -10.06 -2.91 -2.49
N ALA A 89 -9.96 -3.22 -1.20
CA ALA A 89 -8.72 -3.67 -0.58
C ALA A 89 -8.41 -5.11 -1.02
N MET A 90 -7.13 -5.51 -0.94
CA MET A 90 -6.73 -6.86 -1.35
C MET A 90 -7.34 -7.97 -0.48
N ASP A 91 -7.83 -7.67 0.72
CA ASP A 91 -8.58 -8.62 1.56
C ASP A 91 -10.09 -8.67 1.25
N GLY A 92 -10.53 -7.93 0.23
CA GLY A 92 -11.88 -7.96 -0.32
C GLY A 92 -12.86 -6.96 0.30
N PHE A 93 -12.48 -6.24 1.36
CA PHE A 93 -13.35 -5.20 1.91
C PHE A 93 -13.33 -3.94 1.03
N ALA A 94 -14.45 -3.21 1.04
CA ALA A 94 -14.59 -1.95 0.33
C ALA A 94 -13.65 -0.87 0.89
N ILE A 95 -13.15 -0.02 0.00
CA ILE A 95 -12.46 1.22 0.37
C ILE A 95 -13.40 2.37 -0.01
N HIS A 96 -13.72 3.20 0.97
CA HIS A 96 -14.50 4.42 0.82
C HIS A 96 -13.58 5.65 0.84
N ALA A 97 -14.03 6.75 0.26
CA ALA A 97 -13.31 8.02 0.33
C ALA A 97 -13.20 8.53 1.78
N HIS A 98 -12.29 9.49 1.98
CA HIS A 98 -12.09 10.10 3.29
C HIS A 98 -13.27 10.97 3.71
N LEU A 99 -13.92 11.65 2.76
CA LEU A 99 -15.04 12.54 3.03
C LEU A 99 -16.31 12.00 2.39
N ASP A 100 -17.43 12.24 3.04
CA ASP A 100 -18.74 12.08 2.40
C ASP A 100 -19.11 13.27 1.51
N GLU A 101 -20.27 13.18 0.86
CA GLU A 101 -20.76 14.23 -0.05
C GLU A 101 -21.00 15.58 0.65
N GLN A 102 -21.07 15.60 1.98
CA GLN A 102 -21.20 16.82 2.78
C GLN A 102 -19.85 17.28 3.37
N GLY A 103 -18.74 16.63 3.00
CA GLY A 103 -17.39 16.97 3.46
C GLY A 103 -17.10 16.51 4.89
N ARG A 104 -17.85 15.55 5.44
CA ARG A 104 -17.64 15.05 6.81
C ARG A 104 -16.64 13.89 6.80
N GLU A 105 -15.77 13.88 7.81
CA GLU A 105 -14.82 12.79 8.05
C GLU A 105 -15.53 11.58 8.69
N PRO A 106 -15.05 10.34 8.44
CA PRO A 106 -15.59 9.14 9.08
C PRO A 106 -15.25 9.12 10.57
N GLU A 107 -16.20 8.62 11.35
CA GLU A 107 -16.06 8.45 12.78
C GLU A 107 -15.96 6.97 13.16
N GLY A 108 -15.47 6.69 14.37
CA GLY A 108 -15.45 5.34 14.93
C GLY A 108 -14.55 4.34 14.21
N LEU A 109 -13.53 4.82 13.49
CA LEU A 109 -12.55 3.95 12.82
C LEU A 109 -11.68 3.21 13.84
N ASN A 110 -11.43 1.93 13.58
CA ASN A 110 -10.51 1.09 14.37
C ASN A 110 -9.04 1.31 13.97
N GLU A 111 -8.12 0.50 14.52
CA GLU A 111 -6.69 0.59 14.24
C GLU A 111 -6.31 0.34 12.77
N CYS A 112 -7.17 -0.31 11.99
CA CYS A 112 -6.96 -0.54 10.56
C CYS A 112 -7.43 0.65 9.69
N GLY A 113 -8.17 1.61 10.24
CA GLY A 113 -8.80 2.68 9.47
C GLY A 113 -10.14 2.28 8.85
N GLY A 114 -10.85 1.32 9.45
CA GLY A 114 -12.19 0.92 9.02
C GLY A 114 -13.17 0.77 10.17
N HIS A 115 -14.44 0.59 9.83
CA HIS A 115 -15.51 0.25 10.77
C HIS A 115 -16.51 -0.69 10.09
N ALA A 116 -17.54 -1.13 10.81
CA ALA A 116 -18.63 -1.92 10.24
C ALA A 116 -19.99 -1.29 10.51
N ASP A 117 -20.88 -1.37 9.52
CA ASP A 117 -22.28 -0.99 9.64
C ASP A 117 -23.21 -2.12 9.12
N PRO A 118 -24.52 -2.10 9.42
CA PRO A 118 -25.45 -3.14 8.99
C PRO A 118 -25.70 -3.23 7.47
N VAL A 119 -25.39 -2.18 6.71
CA VAL A 119 -25.64 -2.07 5.26
C VAL A 119 -24.45 -2.63 4.46
N ARG A 120 -23.22 -2.28 4.85
CA ARG A 120 -21.97 -2.58 4.13
C ARG A 120 -21.19 -3.71 4.76
N GLY A 121 -21.43 -4.00 6.03
CA GLY A 121 -20.47 -4.74 6.85
C GLY A 121 -19.20 -3.92 7.04
N TYR A 122 -18.08 -4.60 7.25
CA TYR A 122 -16.80 -3.95 7.47
C TYR A 122 -16.25 -3.33 6.18
N HIS A 123 -15.78 -2.08 6.27
CA HIS A 123 -15.18 -1.34 5.18
C HIS A 123 -14.14 -0.36 5.70
N TYR A 124 -13.19 0.01 4.84
CA TYR A 124 -12.16 1.01 5.13
C TYR A 124 -12.60 2.40 4.65
N HIS A 125 -12.07 3.42 5.30
CA HIS A 125 -12.06 4.76 4.74
C HIS A 125 -10.63 5.18 4.41
N ALA A 126 -10.47 5.80 3.25
CA ALA A 126 -9.22 6.41 2.86
C ALA A 126 -8.80 7.43 3.93
N GLY A 127 -7.52 7.41 4.28
CA GLY A 127 -6.90 8.38 5.16
C GLY A 127 -6.93 9.76 4.52
N LYS A 128 -6.91 10.79 5.38
CA LYS A 128 -6.77 12.18 4.94
C LYS A 128 -5.55 12.31 4.01
N PRO A 129 -5.66 12.99 2.85
CA PRO A 129 -4.51 13.28 2.01
C PRO A 129 -3.35 13.87 2.83
N GLY A 130 -2.14 13.35 2.61
CA GLY A 130 -0.94 13.71 3.38
C GLY A 130 -0.70 12.88 4.64
N SER A 131 -1.60 11.98 5.03
CA SER A 131 -1.40 11.07 6.18
C SER A 131 -0.41 9.91 5.93
N ASN A 132 0.15 9.84 4.71
CA ASN A 132 1.03 8.77 4.24
C ASN A 132 0.40 7.36 4.30
N GLN A 133 -0.92 7.24 4.23
CA GLN A 133 -1.61 5.95 4.22
C GLN A 133 -3.04 6.06 3.70
N VAL A 134 -3.45 5.14 2.82
CA VAL A 134 -4.87 5.01 2.42
C VAL A 134 -5.65 4.32 3.54
N PHE A 135 -5.15 3.23 4.09
CA PHE A 135 -5.63 2.65 5.35
C PHE A 135 -4.44 1.98 6.04
N LYS A 136 -4.62 1.47 7.27
CA LYS A 136 -3.48 1.18 8.17
C LYS A 136 -3.08 -0.29 8.22
N ALA A 137 -4.03 -1.19 8.01
CA ALA A 137 -3.82 -2.64 8.05
C ALA A 137 -5.01 -3.39 7.43
N PHE A 138 -4.80 -4.63 7.01
CA PHE A 138 -5.89 -5.52 6.63
C PHE A 138 -6.59 -6.11 7.86
N ARG A 139 -7.92 -6.17 7.81
CA ARG A 139 -8.81 -6.82 8.77
C ARG A 139 -9.13 -8.25 8.35
N GLY A 140 -8.94 -8.58 7.06
CA GLY A 140 -9.14 -9.90 6.50
C GLY A 140 -7.87 -10.55 5.93
N ILE A 141 -8.05 -11.71 5.30
CA ILE A 141 -6.98 -12.43 4.59
C ILE A 141 -6.81 -11.79 3.20
N PRO A 142 -5.66 -11.16 2.90
CA PRO A 142 -5.42 -10.60 1.58
C PRO A 142 -5.31 -11.69 0.52
N GLY A 143 -5.79 -11.39 -0.68
CA GLY A 143 -5.55 -12.17 -1.88
C GLY A 143 -4.13 -11.96 -2.43
N THR A 144 -3.96 -12.07 -3.75
CA THR A 144 -2.62 -12.06 -4.37
C THR A 144 -2.53 -11.13 -5.57
N VAL A 145 -1.35 -10.56 -5.77
CA VAL A 145 -0.97 -9.81 -6.97
C VAL A 145 0.03 -10.64 -7.76
N ARG A 146 -0.13 -10.71 -9.09
CA ARG A 146 0.81 -11.36 -10.00
C ARG A 146 1.18 -10.40 -11.12
N VAL A 147 2.47 -10.27 -11.41
CA VAL A 147 2.97 -9.49 -12.54
C VAL A 147 3.58 -10.47 -13.54
N GLU A 148 2.98 -10.58 -14.72
CA GLU A 148 3.48 -11.39 -15.83
C GLU A 148 4.20 -10.49 -16.84
N GLY A 149 5.45 -10.82 -17.16
CA GLY A 149 6.23 -10.14 -18.20
C GLY A 149 7.49 -9.42 -17.75
N ASP A 150 7.86 -9.50 -16.47
CA ASP A 150 9.23 -9.15 -16.07
C ASP A 150 10.20 -10.18 -16.66
N LEU A 151 11.16 -9.68 -17.42
CA LEU A 151 12.36 -10.44 -17.81
C LEU A 151 13.00 -11.01 -16.54
N PRO A 152 13.62 -12.21 -16.59
CA PRO A 152 14.32 -12.77 -15.45
C PRO A 152 15.31 -11.75 -14.91
N ASP A 153 15.28 -11.53 -13.59
CA ASP A 153 16.12 -10.63 -12.78
C ASP A 153 17.23 -9.95 -13.61
N ALA A 154 17.01 -8.69 -13.98
CA ALA A 154 18.13 -7.87 -14.44
C ALA A 154 19.22 -7.97 -13.36
N PRO A 155 20.48 -8.31 -13.71
CA PRO A 155 21.52 -8.44 -12.71
C PRO A 155 21.62 -7.11 -11.97
N GLY A 156 21.51 -7.18 -10.64
CA GLY A 156 21.59 -6.00 -9.79
C GLY A 156 22.85 -5.17 -10.13
N PRO A 157 22.83 -3.86 -9.86
CA PRO A 157 23.97 -2.99 -10.15
C PRO A 157 25.25 -3.61 -9.56
N PRO A 158 26.39 -3.57 -10.27
CA PRO A 158 27.63 -4.18 -9.80
C PRO A 158 27.89 -3.71 -8.37
N GLY A 159 27.90 -4.66 -7.44
CA GLY A 159 28.07 -4.36 -6.03
C GLY A 159 29.28 -3.47 -5.83
N HIS A 160 29.09 -2.33 -5.16
CA HIS A 160 30.21 -1.59 -4.60
C HIS A 160 30.86 -2.49 -3.55
N HIS A 161 31.92 -3.20 -3.95
CA HIS A 161 32.87 -3.79 -3.04
C HIS A 161 33.42 -2.67 -2.16
N ARG A 162 32.84 -2.50 -0.97
CA ARG A 162 33.51 -1.82 0.12
C ARG A 162 34.79 -2.61 0.40
N PRO A 163 35.98 -2.00 0.34
CA PRO A 163 37.20 -2.67 0.79
C PRO A 163 37.00 -3.04 2.26
N GLY A 164 37.11 -4.34 2.56
CA GLY A 164 37.17 -4.81 3.95
C GLY A 164 38.40 -4.20 4.66
N PRO A 165 38.35 -4.07 5.99
CA PRO A 165 39.48 -3.53 6.75
C PRO A 165 40.72 -4.42 6.59
N PRO A 166 41.94 -3.86 6.62
CA PRO A 166 43.17 -4.64 6.44
C PRO A 166 43.29 -5.75 7.50
N GLY A 167 43.46 -6.99 7.04
CA GLY A 167 43.56 -8.17 7.88
C GLY A 167 44.74 -8.11 8.86
N GLY A 168 44.44 -8.39 10.13
CA GLY A 168 45.45 -8.64 11.16
C GLY A 168 46.27 -9.89 10.84
N ARG A 169 47.59 -9.76 10.94
CA ARG A 169 48.55 -10.85 10.78
C ARG A 169 48.25 -11.97 11.80
N ARG A 170 48.02 -13.17 11.30
CA ARG A 170 48.10 -14.40 12.11
C ARG A 170 49.55 -14.84 12.12
N ASP A 171 50.28 -14.52 13.18
CA ASP A 171 51.58 -15.11 13.44
C ASP A 171 51.38 -16.53 13.98
N GLY A 172 51.92 -17.49 13.25
CA GLY A 172 51.84 -18.91 13.54
C GLY A 172 52.69 -19.30 14.76
N ARG A 173 52.17 -20.26 15.53
CA ARG A 173 52.94 -21.03 16.50
C ARG A 173 53.10 -22.46 15.96
N PRO A 174 54.32 -23.01 15.86
CA PRO A 174 54.51 -24.40 15.44
C PRO A 174 54.35 -25.37 16.62
N PRO A 175 54.17 -26.67 16.36
CA PRO A 175 53.70 -27.60 17.38
C PRO A 175 54.83 -28.14 18.26
N ARG A 176 54.61 -28.11 19.57
CA ARG A 176 54.78 -29.20 20.55
C ARG A 176 54.16 -28.79 21.88
#